data_AF-A0A9D9DGQ2-F1
#
_entry.id   AF-A0A9D9DGQ2-F1
#
_cell.length_a   1.000
_cell.length_b   1.000
_cell.length_c   1.000
_cell.angle_alpha   90.00
_cell.angle_beta   90.00
_cell.angle_gamma   90.00
#
_symmetry.space_group_name_H-M   'P 1'
#
loop_
_entity.id
_entity.type
_entity.pdbx_description
1 polymer ?
#
loop_
_entity_poly.entity_id
_entity_poly.type
_entity_poly.pdbx_seq_one_letter_code
_entity_poly.pdbx_strand_id
1 'polypeptide(L)'
;MVTLLRKLFIKNYQDVDNPDVRYAHGRFASGFGILTNAVLIAMKLGAAIYSAYLNHWIFSLALIGDAINNASDAASSIITLIGFKLSKKPADASHPFGHQRIEYIAGLVVAVFVVAAAAELLISSIEKIVAGEEAVYDLVAVIIMFASVLLKIFQGYVNLGIGKAINSPSLKATATDSFTDSISTSVIAILGLVSLFYPLGFLDGYLGIALSLLIAYSGVKMIKETSSPLIGEAVSKEYVDKIKKAVMAHEMVKGVHDVICHSYGPNANFISLHAEVDSSLPILKIHDEIDNIEEEIRKEFNVEITIHMDPILLNDPETEETKRRCIKALNAFDENITLHDFRLVKGDTHVNVIFDVVVPYGGKDYDLIDIKKALEKEFEGDPIKHAFVIRIDRPYDE
;
A
#
# COMPACT_ATOMS: atom_id res chain seq x y z
N MET A 1 4.39 -10.34 -23.03
CA MET A 1 5.82 -10.04 -22.82
C MET A 1 6.28 -10.32 -21.38
N VAL A 2 5.77 -9.61 -20.37
CA VAL A 2 6.23 -9.79 -18.96
C VAL A 2 6.01 -11.22 -18.44
N THR A 3 4.89 -11.85 -18.77
CA THR A 3 4.64 -13.27 -18.44
C THR A 3 5.69 -14.21 -19.04
N LEU A 4 6.18 -13.93 -20.24
CA LEU A 4 7.22 -14.72 -20.89
C LEU A 4 8.56 -14.55 -20.17
N LEU A 5 8.93 -13.30 -19.81
CA LEU A 5 10.14 -13.02 -19.04
C LEU A 5 10.11 -13.72 -17.67
N ARG A 6 8.98 -13.64 -16.95
CA ARG A 6 8.79 -14.36 -15.69
C ARG A 6 8.96 -15.86 -15.86
N LYS A 7 8.34 -16.45 -16.89
CA LYS A 7 8.45 -17.89 -17.18
C LYS A 7 9.87 -18.34 -17.50
N LEU A 8 10.66 -17.49 -18.18
CA LEU A 8 12.03 -17.82 -18.59
C LEU A 8 13.05 -17.66 -17.46
N PHE A 9 12.90 -16.62 -16.62
CA PHE A 9 13.94 -16.23 -15.66
C PHE A 9 13.60 -16.55 -14.19
N ILE A 10 12.36 -16.92 -13.88
CA ILE A 10 11.90 -17.16 -12.50
C ILE A 10 11.30 -18.56 -12.39
N LYS A 11 11.90 -19.39 -11.54
CA LYS A 11 11.37 -20.73 -11.20
C LYS A 11 10.08 -20.58 -10.40
N ASN A 12 9.07 -21.39 -10.71
CA ASN A 12 7.75 -21.37 -10.06
C ASN A 12 7.12 -19.98 -10.02
N TYR A 13 7.28 -19.19 -11.10
CA TYR A 13 6.91 -17.77 -11.14
C TYR A 13 5.46 -17.42 -10.76
N GLN A 14 4.56 -18.40 -10.67
CA GLN A 14 3.16 -18.23 -10.28
C GLN A 14 2.95 -18.22 -8.76
N ASP A 15 3.84 -18.85 -7.99
CA ASP A 15 3.78 -18.96 -6.53
C ASP A 15 4.30 -17.67 -5.88
N VAL A 16 3.57 -16.56 -6.04
CA VAL A 16 4.02 -15.21 -5.68
C VAL A 16 4.02 -14.94 -4.17
N ASP A 17 3.27 -15.74 -3.40
CA ASP A 17 3.17 -15.65 -1.95
C ASP A 17 4.36 -16.33 -1.25
N ASN A 18 5.10 -17.17 -1.98
CA ASN A 18 6.36 -17.71 -1.50
C ASN A 18 7.46 -16.62 -1.43
N PRO A 19 8.06 -16.37 -0.25
CA PRO A 19 9.09 -15.35 -0.09
C PRO A 19 10.30 -15.50 -1.03
N ASP A 20 10.69 -16.72 -1.38
CA ASP A 20 11.77 -16.99 -2.33
C ASP A 20 11.42 -16.54 -3.74
N VAL A 21 10.20 -16.84 -4.18
CA VAL A 21 9.71 -16.49 -5.52
C VAL A 21 9.45 -15.00 -5.61
N ARG A 22 8.89 -14.37 -4.56
CA ARG A 22 8.76 -12.91 -4.46
C ARG A 22 10.12 -12.22 -4.57
N TYR A 23 11.11 -12.68 -3.81
CA TYR A 23 12.48 -12.18 -3.92
C TYR A 23 13.07 -12.38 -5.32
N ALA A 24 12.81 -13.51 -5.97
CA ALA A 24 13.29 -13.74 -7.34
C ALA A 24 12.68 -12.75 -8.36
N HIS A 25 11.40 -12.39 -8.21
CA HIS A 25 10.75 -11.34 -8.99
C HIS A 25 11.40 -9.97 -8.75
N GLY A 26 11.55 -9.58 -7.48
CA GLY A 26 12.21 -8.33 -7.10
C GLY A 26 13.64 -8.26 -7.62
N ARG A 27 14.43 -9.33 -7.44
CA ARG A 27 15.80 -9.43 -7.93
C ARG A 27 15.91 -9.31 -9.44
N PHE A 28 15.00 -9.95 -10.18
CA PHE A 28 14.98 -9.84 -11.64
C PHE A 28 14.64 -8.41 -12.09
N ALA A 29 13.58 -7.81 -11.52
CA ALA A 29 13.18 -6.45 -11.85
C ALA A 29 14.29 -5.42 -11.52
N SER A 30 14.83 -5.48 -10.31
CA SER A 30 15.92 -4.59 -9.89
C SER A 30 17.20 -4.83 -10.67
N GLY A 31 17.57 -6.10 -10.92
CA GLY A 31 18.74 -6.43 -11.74
C GLY A 31 18.60 -5.94 -13.18
N PHE A 32 17.40 -6.05 -13.75
CA PHE A 32 17.07 -5.49 -15.04
C PHE A 32 17.24 -3.96 -15.04
N GLY A 33 16.67 -3.26 -14.05
CA GLY A 33 16.82 -1.81 -13.89
C GLY A 33 18.26 -1.33 -13.70
N ILE A 34 19.08 -2.08 -12.94
CA ILE A 34 20.52 -1.79 -12.79
C ILE A 34 21.23 -1.92 -14.15
N LEU A 35 20.98 -3.02 -14.87
CA LEU A 35 21.61 -3.29 -16.15
C LEU A 35 21.21 -2.24 -17.21
N THR A 36 19.93 -1.93 -17.34
CA THR A 36 19.45 -0.97 -18.34
C THR A 36 19.98 0.44 -18.05
N ASN A 37 19.95 0.89 -16.80
CA ASN A 37 20.52 2.19 -16.44
C ASN A 37 22.03 2.24 -16.65
N ALA A 38 22.77 1.16 -16.33
CA ALA A 38 24.20 1.09 -16.64
C ALA A 38 24.49 1.20 -18.15
N VAL A 39 23.67 0.57 -18.99
CA VAL A 39 23.75 0.70 -20.45
C VAL A 39 23.46 2.14 -20.89
N LEU A 40 22.44 2.80 -20.32
CA LEU A 40 22.13 4.20 -20.62
C LEU A 40 23.28 5.14 -20.25
N ILE A 41 23.85 4.97 -19.06
CA ILE A 41 25.01 5.75 -18.60
C ILE A 41 26.18 5.57 -19.58
N ALA A 42 26.52 4.33 -19.93
CA ALA A 42 27.60 4.03 -20.86
C ALA A 42 27.36 4.65 -22.25
N MET A 43 26.13 4.55 -22.76
CA MET A 43 25.73 5.13 -24.04
C MET A 43 25.84 6.67 -24.04
N LYS A 44 25.30 7.33 -23.00
CA LYS A 44 25.26 8.79 -22.89
C LYS A 44 26.67 9.37 -22.67
N LEU A 45 27.45 8.80 -21.74
CA LEU A 45 28.82 9.25 -21.48
C LEU A 45 29.74 8.95 -22.67
N GLY A 46 29.62 7.77 -23.29
CA GLY A 46 30.40 7.42 -24.47
C GLY A 46 30.16 8.39 -25.63
N ALA A 47 28.91 8.80 -25.83
CA ALA A 47 28.58 9.80 -26.84
C ALA A 47 28.98 11.22 -26.46
N ALA A 48 28.91 11.60 -25.19
CA ALA A 48 29.43 12.88 -24.73
C ALA A 48 30.94 12.98 -24.98
N ILE A 49 31.70 11.90 -24.72
CA ILE A 49 33.15 11.82 -25.01
C ILE A 49 33.40 11.86 -26.52
N TYR A 50 32.63 11.11 -27.31
CA TYR A 50 32.78 11.10 -28.77
C TYR A 50 32.48 12.48 -29.38
N SER A 51 31.42 13.15 -28.93
CA SER A 51 31.09 14.51 -29.34
C SER A 51 32.19 15.50 -28.93
N ALA A 52 32.72 15.37 -27.71
CA ALA A 52 33.85 16.18 -27.25
C ALA A 52 35.11 15.96 -28.10
N TYR A 53 35.40 14.73 -28.50
CA TYR A 53 36.52 14.43 -29.39
C TYR A 53 36.39 15.13 -30.76
N LEU A 54 35.17 15.16 -31.34
CA LEU A 54 34.91 15.82 -32.61
C LEU A 54 34.87 17.35 -32.50
N ASN A 55 34.38 17.89 -31.38
CA ASN A 55 34.11 19.31 -31.17
C ASN A 55 35.14 20.01 -30.26
N HIS A 56 36.42 19.60 -30.30
CA HIS A 56 37.51 20.22 -29.53
C HIS A 56 37.27 20.33 -28.01
N TRP A 57 36.90 19.22 -27.37
CA TRP A 57 36.69 19.07 -25.92
C TRP A 57 35.46 19.78 -25.33
N ILE A 58 34.47 20.11 -26.15
CA ILE A 58 33.17 20.59 -25.66
C ILE A 58 32.29 19.37 -25.34
N PHE A 59 32.16 19.05 -24.06
CA PHE A 59 31.25 18.00 -23.60
C PHE A 59 29.80 18.46 -23.64
N SER A 60 28.90 17.58 -24.08
CA SER A 60 27.46 17.83 -23.96
C SER A 60 27.03 17.74 -22.50
N LEU A 61 26.86 18.90 -21.85
CA LEU A 61 26.36 18.99 -20.49
C LEU A 61 24.97 18.35 -20.33
N ALA A 62 24.15 18.39 -21.39
CA ALA A 62 22.85 17.72 -21.43
C ALA A 62 22.99 16.18 -21.30
N LEU A 63 23.89 15.55 -22.06
CA LEU A 63 24.14 14.11 -21.98
C LEU A 63 24.75 13.70 -20.63
N ILE A 64 25.62 14.54 -20.06
CA ILE A 64 26.22 14.28 -18.74
C ILE A 64 25.15 14.35 -17.63
N GLY A 65 24.32 15.41 -17.61
CA GLY A 65 23.24 15.54 -16.63
C GLY A 65 22.25 14.38 -16.70
N ASP A 66 21.88 13.97 -17.92
CA ASP A 66 20.97 12.86 -18.16
C ASP A 66 21.61 11.48 -17.80
N ALA A 67 22.94 11.35 -17.90
CA ALA A 67 23.65 10.18 -17.38
C ALA A 67 23.67 10.13 -15.84
N ILE A 68 23.78 11.28 -15.17
CA ILE A 68 23.70 11.37 -13.70
C ILE A 68 22.31 10.94 -13.22
N ASN A 69 21.24 11.33 -13.91
CA ASN A 69 19.88 10.86 -13.60
C ASN A 69 19.79 9.34 -13.66
N ASN A 70 20.32 8.70 -14.71
CA ASN A 70 20.31 7.23 -14.77
C ASN A 70 21.23 6.57 -13.74
N ALA A 71 22.27 7.25 -13.26
CA ALA A 71 23.04 6.78 -12.12
C ALA A 71 22.20 6.76 -10.84
N SER A 72 21.38 7.80 -10.60
CA SER A 72 20.40 7.84 -9.51
C SER A 72 19.36 6.74 -9.65
N ASP A 73 18.88 6.43 -10.86
CA ASP A 73 17.93 5.34 -11.10
C ASP A 73 18.54 3.95 -10.88
N ALA A 74 19.82 3.78 -11.23
CA ALA A 74 20.58 2.58 -10.91
C ALA A 74 20.72 2.42 -9.39
N ALA A 75 21.01 3.50 -8.67
CA ALA A 75 21.08 3.50 -7.22
C ALA A 75 19.72 3.14 -6.58
N SER A 76 18.62 3.71 -7.07
CA SER A 76 17.24 3.35 -6.67
C SER A 76 16.92 1.88 -6.93
N SER A 77 17.41 1.32 -8.03
CA SER A 77 17.28 -0.10 -8.35
C SER A 77 18.08 -0.99 -7.40
N ILE A 78 19.28 -0.56 -6.98
CA ILE A 78 20.09 -1.23 -5.95
C ILE A 78 19.38 -1.20 -4.59
N ILE A 79 18.83 -0.05 -4.20
CA ILE A 79 18.07 0.09 -2.95
C ILE A 79 16.86 -0.83 -2.95
N THR A 80 16.12 -0.88 -4.06
CA THR A 80 15.00 -1.81 -4.24
C THR A 80 15.46 -3.27 -4.11
N LEU A 81 16.59 -3.64 -4.73
CA LEU A 81 17.17 -5.00 -4.63
C LEU A 81 17.53 -5.35 -3.18
N ILE A 82 18.18 -4.44 -2.46
CA ILE A 82 18.52 -4.61 -1.05
C ILE A 82 17.23 -4.73 -0.23
N GLY A 83 16.22 -3.91 -0.52
CA GLY A 83 14.91 -3.95 0.10
C GLY A 83 14.27 -5.33 0.00
N PHE A 84 14.22 -5.92 -1.20
CA PHE A 84 13.73 -7.29 -1.41
C PHE A 84 14.58 -8.35 -0.71
N LYS A 85 15.91 -8.17 -0.67
CA LYS A 85 16.81 -9.12 -0.02
C LYS A 85 16.61 -9.14 1.50
N LEU A 86 16.46 -7.96 2.10
CA LEU A 86 16.26 -7.79 3.53
C LEU A 86 14.82 -8.14 3.94
N SER A 87 13.82 -7.85 3.11
CA SER A 87 12.42 -8.18 3.39
C SER A 87 12.16 -9.68 3.48
N LYS A 88 12.95 -10.49 2.76
CA LYS A 88 12.93 -11.95 2.83
C LYS A 88 13.42 -12.51 4.17
N LYS A 89 14.16 -11.74 4.98
CA LYS A 89 14.73 -12.23 6.23
C LYS A 89 13.60 -12.64 7.21
N PRO A 90 13.66 -13.85 7.79
CA PRO A 90 12.64 -14.31 8.74
C PRO A 90 12.62 -13.46 10.02
N ALA A 91 11.64 -13.71 10.89
CA ALA A 91 11.57 -13.12 12.21
C ALA A 91 12.83 -13.41 13.04
N ASP A 92 13.22 -12.44 13.86
CA ASP A 92 14.31 -12.58 14.83
C ASP A 92 13.97 -11.88 16.16
N ALA A 93 14.86 -11.96 17.14
CA ALA A 93 14.62 -11.41 18.48
C ALA A 93 14.39 -9.89 18.49
N SER A 94 14.93 -9.14 17.51
CA SER A 94 14.70 -7.69 17.39
C SER A 94 13.45 -7.35 16.57
N HIS A 95 13.03 -8.26 15.70
CA HIS A 95 11.87 -8.10 14.81
C HIS A 95 11.02 -9.39 14.81
N PRO A 96 10.18 -9.61 15.84
CA PRO A 96 9.41 -10.85 16.00
C PRO A 96 8.36 -11.07 14.91
N PHE A 97 7.91 -10.01 14.25
CA PHE A 97 6.98 -10.07 13.11
C PHE A 97 7.66 -10.16 11.74
N GLY A 98 9.00 -10.29 11.72
CA GLY A 98 9.77 -10.36 10.48
C GLY A 98 10.16 -8.99 9.90
N HIS A 99 10.78 -9.04 8.72
CA HIS A 99 11.42 -7.88 8.08
C HIS A 99 10.69 -7.40 6.82
N GLN A 100 9.51 -7.96 6.52
CA GLN A 100 8.88 -7.79 5.22
C GLN A 100 8.53 -6.32 4.88
N ARG A 101 8.19 -5.49 5.87
CA ARG A 101 7.97 -4.03 5.69
C ARG A 101 9.18 -3.27 5.16
N ILE A 102 10.40 -3.82 5.21
CA ILE A 102 11.58 -3.20 4.58
C ILE A 102 11.38 -2.99 3.08
N GLU A 103 10.57 -3.82 2.41
CA GLU A 103 10.22 -3.59 1.00
C GLU A 103 9.53 -2.24 0.80
N TYR A 104 8.59 -1.88 1.68
CA TYR A 104 7.87 -0.61 1.63
C TYR A 104 8.78 0.57 1.99
N ILE A 105 9.65 0.40 2.98
CA ILE A 105 10.65 1.41 3.36
C ILE A 105 11.59 1.70 2.19
N ALA A 106 12.04 0.66 1.47
CA ALA A 106 12.85 0.86 0.26
C ALA A 106 12.08 1.64 -0.82
N GLY A 107 10.79 1.33 -1.01
CA GLY A 107 9.92 2.08 -1.91
C GLY A 107 9.76 3.56 -1.51
N LEU A 108 9.62 3.83 -0.21
CA LEU A 108 9.54 5.19 0.33
C LEU A 108 10.83 5.98 0.11
N VAL A 109 12.00 5.35 0.33
CA VAL A 109 13.30 5.98 0.06
C VAL A 109 13.44 6.36 -1.41
N VAL A 110 13.02 5.47 -2.33
CA VAL A 110 13.01 5.76 -3.76
C VAL A 110 12.07 6.92 -4.08
N ALA A 111 10.86 6.94 -3.51
CA ALA A 111 9.90 8.03 -3.72
C ALA A 111 10.45 9.39 -3.25
N VAL A 112 11.19 9.42 -2.13
CA VAL A 112 11.88 10.63 -1.65
C VAL A 112 12.95 11.11 -2.64
N PHE A 113 13.75 10.20 -3.21
CA PHE A 113 14.74 10.58 -4.22
C PHE A 113 14.11 11.14 -5.50
N VAL A 114 12.97 10.61 -5.93
CA VAL A 114 12.23 11.17 -7.08
C VAL A 114 11.78 12.61 -6.80
N VAL A 115 11.27 12.89 -5.60
CA VAL A 115 10.89 14.27 -5.21
C VAL A 115 12.11 15.19 -5.13
N ALA A 116 13.24 14.70 -4.62
CA ALA A 116 14.49 15.46 -4.57
C ALA A 116 15.00 15.81 -5.98
N ALA A 117 15.00 14.83 -6.90
CA ALA A 117 15.37 15.05 -8.30
C ALA A 117 14.43 16.05 -9.00
N ALA A 118 13.12 16.01 -8.69
CA ALA A 118 12.17 16.99 -9.19
C ALA A 118 12.49 18.41 -8.70
N ALA A 119 12.85 18.57 -7.43
CA ALA A 119 13.24 19.87 -6.87
C ALA A 119 14.54 20.39 -7.50
N GLU A 120 15.53 19.53 -7.71
CA GLU A 120 16.78 19.89 -8.40
C GLU A 120 16.52 20.32 -9.86
N LEU A 121 15.65 19.59 -10.57
CA LEU A 121 15.23 19.96 -11.93
C LEU A 121 14.52 21.32 -11.95
N LEU A 122 13.64 21.59 -10.97
CA LEU A 122 12.96 22.88 -10.86
C LEU A 122 13.95 24.03 -10.65
N ILE A 123 14.89 23.87 -9.71
CA ILE A 123 15.91 24.89 -9.40
C ILE A 123 16.78 25.16 -10.64
N SER A 124 17.34 24.11 -11.25
CA SER A 124 18.19 24.26 -12.44
C SER A 124 17.43 24.85 -13.63
N SER A 125 16.14 24.55 -13.78
CA SER A 125 15.31 25.14 -14.83
C SER A 125 15.06 26.63 -14.62
N ILE A 126 14.84 27.06 -13.36
CA ILE A 126 14.71 28.48 -13.02
C ILE A 126 16.03 29.21 -13.24
N GLU A 127 17.16 28.62 -12.83
CA GLU A 127 18.49 29.19 -13.04
C GLU A 127 18.78 29.44 -14.52
N LYS A 128 18.49 28.47 -15.40
CA LYS A 128 18.61 28.63 -16.86
C LYS A 128 17.80 29.80 -17.40
N ILE A 129 16.54 29.95 -16.97
CA ILE A 129 15.68 31.05 -17.40
C ILE A 129 16.24 32.40 -16.93
N VAL A 130 16.66 32.49 -15.67
CA VAL A 130 17.20 33.73 -15.09
C VAL A 130 18.52 34.12 -15.73
N ALA A 131 19.39 33.15 -16.02
CA ALA A 131 20.67 33.37 -16.69
C ALA A 131 20.52 33.68 -18.19
N GLY A 132 19.34 33.43 -18.78
CA GLY A 132 19.12 33.57 -20.22
C GLY A 132 19.90 32.53 -21.04
N GLU A 133 20.18 31.37 -20.44
CA GLU A 133 20.89 30.28 -21.11
C GLU A 133 19.97 29.57 -22.11
N GLU A 134 20.46 29.38 -23.34
CA GLU A 134 19.77 28.59 -24.35
C GLU A 134 20.37 27.19 -24.43
N ALA A 135 19.51 26.18 -24.38
CA ALA A 135 19.95 24.80 -24.57
C ALA A 135 20.39 24.58 -26.02
N VAL A 136 21.65 24.18 -26.21
CA VAL A 136 22.19 23.79 -27.51
C VAL A 136 22.10 22.28 -27.64
N TYR A 137 21.41 21.84 -28.68
CA TYR A 137 21.20 20.43 -28.98
C TYR A 137 22.02 20.00 -30.18
N ASP A 138 22.66 18.84 -30.06
CA ASP A 138 23.36 18.17 -31.17
C ASP A 138 22.52 16.97 -31.63
N LEU A 139 22.59 16.65 -32.94
CA LEU A 139 21.83 15.55 -33.54
C LEU A 139 22.14 14.21 -32.88
N VAL A 140 23.41 13.99 -32.50
CA VAL A 140 23.84 12.77 -31.79
C VAL A 140 23.15 12.68 -30.42
N ALA A 141 23.07 13.79 -29.68
CA ALA A 141 22.42 13.82 -28.38
C ALA A 141 20.92 13.52 -28.50
N VAL A 142 20.24 14.10 -29.49
CA VAL A 142 18.80 13.85 -29.74
C VAL A 142 18.53 12.38 -30.06
N ILE A 143 19.33 11.74 -30.93
CA ILE A 143 19.18 10.32 -31.26
C ILE A 143 19.32 9.43 -30.00
N ILE A 144 20.28 9.75 -29.14
CA ILE A 144 20.54 9.01 -27.90
C ILE A 144 19.42 9.19 -26.89
N MET A 145 18.83 10.38 -26.81
CA MET A 145 17.66 10.61 -25.96
C MET A 145 16.47 9.77 -26.42
N PHE A 146 16.19 9.69 -27.74
CA PHE A 146 15.15 8.79 -28.25
C PHE A 146 15.44 7.31 -27.96
N ALA A 147 16.69 6.87 -28.12
CA ALA A 147 17.08 5.51 -27.73
C ALA A 147 16.88 5.26 -26.23
N SER A 148 17.17 6.27 -25.40
CA SER A 148 16.99 6.21 -23.94
C SER A 148 15.53 6.09 -23.55
N VAL A 149 14.64 6.85 -24.19
CA VAL A 149 13.18 6.77 -24.03
C VAL A 149 12.68 5.35 -24.30
N LEU A 150 13.11 4.73 -25.40
CA LEU A 150 12.67 3.37 -25.74
C LEU A 150 13.07 2.35 -24.66
N LEU A 151 14.30 2.44 -24.16
CA LEU A 151 14.79 1.55 -23.11
C LEU A 151 14.07 1.79 -21.78
N LYS A 152 13.78 3.04 -21.43
CA LYS A 152 13.03 3.40 -20.22
C LYS A 152 11.57 3.00 -20.27
N ILE A 153 10.91 3.13 -21.42
CA ILE A 153 9.54 2.60 -21.62
C ILE A 153 9.54 1.08 -21.42
N PHE A 154 10.51 0.38 -22.00
CA PHE A 154 10.64 -1.08 -21.83
C PHE A 154 10.87 -1.47 -20.36
N GLN A 155 11.75 -0.76 -19.66
CA GLN A 155 11.97 -0.89 -18.22
C GLN A 155 10.70 -0.64 -17.41
N GLY A 156 9.94 0.42 -17.73
CA GLY A 156 8.66 0.74 -17.09
C GLY A 156 7.66 -0.40 -17.21
N TYR A 157 7.52 -1.00 -18.41
CA TYR A 157 6.63 -2.15 -18.60
C TYR A 157 7.07 -3.40 -17.84
N VAL A 158 8.37 -3.68 -17.77
CA VAL A 158 8.91 -4.81 -16.99
C VAL A 158 8.61 -4.62 -15.50
N ASN A 159 8.94 -3.45 -14.94
CA ASN A 159 8.69 -3.13 -13.54
C ASN A 159 7.19 -3.12 -13.22
N LEU A 160 6.35 -2.55 -14.09
CA LEU A 160 4.90 -2.52 -13.88
C LEU A 160 4.31 -3.94 -13.89
N GLY A 161 4.69 -4.77 -14.86
CA GLY A 161 4.14 -6.11 -14.98
C GLY A 161 4.59 -7.02 -13.84
N ILE A 162 5.81 -6.89 -13.34
CA ILE A 162 6.29 -7.63 -12.17
C ILE A 162 5.66 -7.07 -10.89
N GLY A 163 5.64 -5.74 -10.73
CA GLY A 163 5.02 -5.06 -9.59
C GLY A 163 3.54 -5.38 -9.44
N LYS A 164 2.79 -5.53 -10.55
CA LYS A 164 1.41 -6.04 -10.51
C LYS A 164 1.35 -7.52 -10.13
N ALA A 165 2.26 -8.35 -10.64
CA ALA A 165 2.26 -9.78 -10.38
C ALA A 165 2.48 -10.15 -8.92
N ILE A 166 3.33 -9.40 -8.20
CA ILE A 166 3.60 -9.63 -6.78
C ILE A 166 2.94 -8.56 -5.88
N ASN A 167 2.03 -7.75 -6.42
CA ASN A 167 1.43 -6.60 -5.74
C ASN A 167 2.45 -5.73 -4.96
N SER A 168 3.60 -5.41 -5.56
CA SER A 168 4.67 -4.62 -4.91
C SER A 168 4.47 -3.13 -5.20
N PRO A 169 4.19 -2.29 -4.18
CA PRO A 169 4.17 -0.83 -4.33
C PRO A 169 5.51 -0.28 -4.80
N SER A 170 6.62 -0.84 -4.30
CA SER A 170 7.97 -0.41 -4.61
C SER A 170 8.31 -0.57 -6.10
N LEU A 171 7.94 -1.70 -6.72
CA LEU A 171 8.14 -1.88 -8.17
C LEU A 171 7.17 -1.07 -9.03
N LYS A 172 5.93 -0.86 -8.57
CA LYS A 172 4.98 0.04 -9.24
C LYS A 172 5.51 1.48 -9.22
N ALA A 173 6.11 1.91 -8.11
CA ALA A 173 6.78 3.19 -7.96
C ALA A 173 7.96 3.32 -8.95
N THR A 174 8.87 2.32 -9.04
CA THR A 174 9.96 2.31 -10.03
C THR A 174 9.46 2.33 -11.48
N ALA A 175 8.30 1.71 -11.75
CA ALA A 175 7.69 1.76 -13.08
C ALA A 175 7.19 3.16 -13.42
N THR A 176 6.46 3.81 -12.50
CA THR A 176 5.99 5.19 -12.65
C THR A 176 7.15 6.14 -12.89
N ASP A 177 8.21 6.03 -12.11
CA ASP A 177 9.45 6.77 -12.30
C ASP A 177 10.03 6.60 -13.72
N SER A 178 10.17 5.36 -14.18
CA SER A 178 10.67 5.09 -15.54
C SER A 178 9.78 5.67 -16.65
N PHE A 179 8.45 5.70 -16.45
CA PHE A 179 7.53 6.31 -17.41
C PHE A 179 7.60 7.84 -17.39
N THR A 180 7.67 8.45 -16.20
CA THR A 180 7.79 9.91 -16.07
C THR A 180 9.13 10.38 -16.67
N ASP A 181 10.22 9.67 -16.42
CA ASP A 181 11.53 9.94 -17.05
C ASP A 181 11.46 9.81 -18.58
N SER A 182 10.75 8.80 -19.09
CA SER A 182 10.51 8.64 -20.54
C SER A 182 9.75 9.82 -21.13
N ILE A 183 8.71 10.32 -20.43
CA ILE A 183 7.93 11.48 -20.86
C ILE A 183 8.81 12.73 -20.85
N SER A 184 9.51 12.99 -19.76
CA SER A 184 10.41 14.14 -19.62
C SER A 184 11.48 14.15 -20.69
N THR A 185 12.20 13.03 -20.87
CA THR A 185 13.23 12.89 -21.89
C THR A 185 12.66 13.01 -23.30
N SER A 186 11.44 12.51 -23.55
CA SER A 186 10.78 12.67 -24.86
C SER A 186 10.48 14.12 -25.18
N VAL A 187 9.94 14.88 -24.21
CA VAL A 187 9.63 16.30 -24.38
C VAL A 187 10.91 17.09 -24.71
N ILE A 188 11.99 16.85 -23.97
CA ILE A 188 13.28 17.52 -24.21
C ILE A 188 13.89 17.05 -25.54
N ALA A 189 13.79 15.76 -25.89
CA ALA A 189 14.30 15.24 -27.17
C ALA A 189 13.56 15.84 -28.38
N ILE A 190 12.23 16.00 -28.28
CA ILE A 190 11.42 16.66 -29.31
C ILE A 190 11.79 18.14 -29.39
N LEU A 191 11.92 18.84 -28.26
CA LEU A 191 12.38 20.22 -28.25
C LEU A 191 13.75 20.34 -28.92
N GLY A 192 14.68 19.45 -28.57
CA GLY A 192 16.02 19.41 -29.16
C GLY A 192 15.99 19.17 -30.66
N LEU A 193 15.17 18.23 -31.14
CA LEU A 193 14.99 17.96 -32.57
C LEU A 193 14.47 19.19 -33.33
N VAL A 194 13.43 19.85 -32.81
CA VAL A 194 12.89 21.07 -33.43
C VAL A 194 13.92 22.21 -33.35
N SER A 195 14.70 22.25 -32.27
CA SER A 195 15.72 23.26 -32.03
C SER A 195 16.89 23.19 -33.03
N LEU A 196 17.07 22.06 -33.73
CA LEU A 196 18.02 21.95 -34.85
C LEU A 196 17.61 22.76 -36.08
N PHE A 197 16.32 23.10 -36.21
CA PHE A 197 15.77 23.84 -37.35
C PHE A 197 15.31 25.26 -36.98
N TYR A 198 14.93 25.49 -35.72
CA TYR A 198 14.43 26.76 -35.21
C TYR A 198 15.10 27.09 -33.86
N PRO A 199 15.46 28.34 -33.54
CA PRO A 199 16.12 28.68 -32.28
C PRO A 199 15.11 28.69 -31.11
N LEU A 200 14.75 27.50 -30.61
CA LEU A 200 13.79 27.30 -29.54
C LEU A 200 14.45 26.84 -28.22
N GLY A 201 15.77 26.93 -28.11
CA GLY A 201 16.54 26.49 -26.94
C GLY A 201 16.13 27.18 -25.63
N PHE A 202 15.57 28.39 -25.70
CA PHE A 202 15.05 29.13 -24.54
C PHE A 202 13.84 28.44 -23.88
N LEU A 203 13.13 27.54 -24.59
CA LEU A 203 11.99 26.81 -24.04
C LEU A 203 12.40 25.69 -23.07
N ASP A 204 13.67 25.27 -23.06
CA ASP A 204 14.16 24.18 -22.21
C ASP A 204 13.86 24.43 -20.73
N GLY A 205 14.18 25.62 -20.23
CA GLY A 205 13.90 25.99 -18.83
C GLY A 205 12.40 25.99 -18.51
N TYR A 206 11.55 26.49 -19.40
CA TYR A 206 10.10 26.51 -19.17
C TYR A 206 9.48 25.11 -19.16
N LEU A 207 9.92 24.25 -20.07
CA LEU A 207 9.51 22.84 -20.10
C LEU A 207 10.06 22.10 -18.88
N GLY A 208 11.29 22.39 -18.46
CA GLY A 208 11.89 21.84 -17.25
C GLY A 208 11.09 22.17 -15.98
N ILE A 209 10.60 23.42 -15.84
CA ILE A 209 9.66 23.78 -14.76
C ILE A 209 8.38 22.94 -14.85
N ALA A 210 7.73 22.87 -16.01
CA ALA A 210 6.48 22.12 -16.16
C ALA A 210 6.66 20.62 -15.83
N LEU A 211 7.75 20.02 -16.31
CA LEU A 211 8.09 18.62 -16.06
C LEU A 211 8.42 18.38 -14.59
N SER A 212 9.18 19.27 -13.95
CA SER A 212 9.51 19.15 -12.52
C SER A 212 8.26 19.12 -11.63
N LEU A 213 7.24 19.92 -11.94
CA LEU A 213 5.96 19.91 -11.22
C LEU A 213 5.19 18.60 -11.42
N LEU A 214 5.21 18.06 -12.64
CA LEU A 214 4.60 16.75 -12.94
C LEU A 214 5.31 15.62 -12.18
N ILE A 215 6.65 15.60 -12.19
CA ILE A 215 7.45 14.62 -11.46
C ILE A 215 7.21 14.75 -9.95
N ALA A 216 7.19 15.98 -9.41
CA ALA A 216 6.92 16.22 -8.00
C ALA A 216 5.54 15.69 -7.57
N TYR A 217 4.50 15.91 -8.38
CA TYR A 217 3.16 15.35 -8.13
C TYR A 217 3.19 13.81 -8.09
N SER A 218 3.84 13.18 -9.07
CA SER A 218 4.02 11.72 -9.10
C SER A 218 4.81 11.21 -7.89
N GLY A 219 5.87 11.91 -7.48
CA GLY A 219 6.68 11.58 -6.32
C GLY A 219 5.89 11.66 -5.00
N VAL A 220 5.10 12.72 -4.79
CA VAL A 220 4.22 12.83 -3.61
C VAL A 220 3.16 11.73 -3.60
N LYS A 221 2.59 11.40 -4.76
CA LYS A 221 1.67 10.26 -4.88
C LYS A 221 2.34 8.94 -4.49
N MET A 222 3.57 8.69 -4.94
CA MET A 222 4.35 7.51 -4.56
C MET A 222 4.65 7.47 -3.07
N ILE A 223 4.97 8.60 -2.43
CA ILE A 223 5.17 8.68 -0.98
C ILE A 223 3.89 8.25 -0.25
N LYS A 224 2.71 8.74 -0.67
CA LYS A 224 1.43 8.32 -0.09
C LYS A 224 1.19 6.82 -0.25
N GLU A 225 1.38 6.29 -1.46
CA GLU A 225 1.17 4.87 -1.76
C GLU A 225 2.13 3.93 -1.02
N THR A 226 3.38 4.34 -0.80
CA THR A 226 4.39 3.53 -0.09
C THR A 226 4.32 3.69 1.43
N SER A 227 3.79 4.81 1.93
CA SER A 227 3.58 5.03 3.37
C SER A 227 2.29 4.39 3.88
N SER A 228 1.26 4.23 3.05
CA SER A 228 -0.04 3.67 3.45
C SER A 228 0.10 2.28 4.13
N PRO A 229 0.83 1.31 3.56
CA PRO A 229 1.05 0.01 4.22
C PRO A 229 1.87 0.09 5.52
N LEU A 230 2.69 1.14 5.69
CA LEU A 230 3.49 1.34 6.90
C LEU A 230 2.65 1.89 8.06
N ILE A 231 1.65 2.72 7.75
CA ILE A 231 0.74 3.33 8.74
C ILE A 231 -0.32 2.33 9.20
N GLY A 232 -0.85 1.52 8.27
CA GLY A 232 -1.91 0.55 8.54
C GLY A 232 -3.00 0.63 7.49
N GLU A 233 -2.67 0.25 6.25
CA GLU A 233 -3.67 0.16 5.18
C GLU A 233 -4.71 -0.91 5.52
N ALA A 234 -5.99 -0.55 5.36
CA ALA A 234 -7.08 -1.49 5.56
C ALA A 234 -6.97 -2.65 4.56
N VAL A 235 -7.20 -3.87 5.04
CA VAL A 235 -7.25 -5.05 4.19
C VAL A 235 -8.57 -5.06 3.42
N SER A 236 -8.58 -5.63 2.22
CA SER A 236 -9.77 -5.61 1.38
C SER A 236 -10.95 -6.31 2.07
N LYS A 237 -12.13 -5.68 2.03
CA LYS A 237 -13.38 -6.24 2.54
C LYS A 237 -13.67 -7.65 2.03
N GLU A 238 -13.42 -7.90 0.74
CA GLU A 238 -13.57 -9.22 0.14
C GLU A 238 -12.70 -10.29 0.83
N TYR A 239 -11.51 -9.93 1.28
CA TYR A 239 -10.61 -10.85 1.99
C TYR A 239 -11.10 -11.12 3.41
N VAL A 240 -11.51 -10.07 4.13
CA VAL A 240 -12.10 -10.19 5.47
C VAL A 240 -13.38 -11.04 5.44
N ASP A 241 -14.25 -10.81 4.46
CA ASP A 241 -15.50 -11.57 4.28
C ASP A 241 -15.26 -13.06 4.02
N LYS A 242 -14.18 -13.42 3.33
CA LYS A 242 -13.82 -14.84 3.09
C LYS A 242 -13.44 -15.53 4.40
N ILE A 243 -12.62 -14.87 5.23
CA ILE A 243 -12.22 -15.41 6.53
C ILE A 243 -13.42 -15.50 7.48
N LYS A 244 -14.26 -14.45 7.55
CA LYS A 244 -15.51 -14.47 8.33
C LYS A 244 -16.38 -15.66 7.93
N LYS A 245 -16.57 -15.89 6.63
CA LYS A 245 -17.37 -17.03 6.13
C LYS A 245 -16.76 -18.38 6.47
N ALA A 246 -15.44 -18.51 6.39
CA ALA A 246 -14.74 -19.74 6.73
C ALA A 246 -14.91 -20.07 8.23
N VAL A 247 -14.70 -19.08 9.11
CA VAL A 247 -14.91 -19.24 10.56
C VAL A 247 -16.38 -19.54 10.90
N MET A 248 -17.33 -18.82 10.29
CA MET A 248 -18.77 -19.03 10.47
C MET A 248 -19.29 -20.36 9.90
N ALA A 249 -18.49 -21.09 9.11
CA ALA A 249 -18.88 -22.41 8.60
C ALA A 249 -18.90 -23.48 9.71
N HIS A 250 -18.23 -23.22 10.84
CA HIS A 250 -18.17 -24.14 11.97
C HIS A 250 -19.40 -23.97 12.88
N GLU A 251 -20.11 -25.06 13.14
CA GLU A 251 -21.39 -25.05 13.89
C GLU A 251 -21.27 -24.43 15.28
N MET A 252 -20.11 -24.52 15.92
CA MET A 252 -19.88 -24.00 17.27
C MET A 252 -19.81 -22.47 17.30
N VAL A 253 -19.46 -21.83 16.18
CA VAL A 253 -19.41 -20.38 16.04
C VAL A 253 -20.80 -19.86 15.66
N LYS A 254 -21.34 -18.94 16.46
CA LYS A 254 -22.68 -18.36 16.29
C LYS A 254 -22.66 -16.98 15.64
N GLY A 255 -21.53 -16.30 15.73
CA GLY A 255 -21.31 -14.96 15.22
C GLY A 255 -19.82 -14.65 15.15
N VAL A 256 -19.44 -13.74 14.27
CA VAL A 256 -18.07 -13.21 14.19
C VAL A 256 -18.15 -11.69 14.09
N HIS A 257 -17.45 -11.02 14.99
CA HIS A 257 -17.32 -9.55 15.02
C HIS A 257 -15.85 -9.17 15.30
N ASP A 258 -15.56 -7.87 15.24
CA ASP A 258 -14.26 -7.27 15.55
C ASP A 258 -13.07 -7.90 14.83
N VAL A 259 -13.22 -8.06 13.51
CA VAL A 259 -12.12 -8.55 12.69
C VAL A 259 -11.10 -7.45 12.48
N ILE A 260 -10.04 -7.49 13.27
CA ILE A 260 -8.89 -6.62 13.18
C ILE A 260 -7.84 -7.31 12.31
N CYS A 261 -7.50 -6.69 11.18
CA CYS A 261 -6.47 -7.18 10.29
C CYS A 261 -5.28 -6.21 10.24
N HIS A 262 -4.08 -6.74 10.42
CA HIS A 262 -2.83 -5.98 10.37
C HIS A 262 -1.85 -6.65 9.42
N SER A 263 -1.22 -5.88 8.54
CA SER A 263 -0.16 -6.37 7.66
C SER A 263 1.22 -5.94 8.16
N TYR A 264 2.11 -6.90 8.42
CA TYR A 264 3.53 -6.70 8.69
C TYR A 264 4.41 -6.93 7.45
N GLY A 265 3.81 -6.76 6.28
CA GLY A 265 4.45 -6.90 4.99
C GLY A 265 3.57 -7.68 4.01
N PRO A 266 4.00 -7.80 2.74
CA PRO A 266 3.14 -8.31 1.67
C PRO A 266 2.56 -9.70 1.93
N ASN A 267 3.29 -10.55 2.66
CA ASN A 267 2.94 -11.95 2.93
C ASN A 267 2.97 -12.24 4.45
N ALA A 268 2.67 -11.25 5.28
CA ALA A 268 2.67 -11.37 6.74
C ALA A 268 1.44 -10.65 7.33
N ASN A 269 0.27 -11.25 7.15
CA ASN A 269 -0.97 -10.73 7.71
C ASN A 269 -1.28 -11.40 9.04
N PHE A 270 -1.73 -10.59 9.98
CA PHE A 270 -2.13 -10.96 11.33
C PHE A 270 -3.60 -10.59 11.50
N ILE A 271 -4.38 -11.52 12.01
CA ILE A 271 -5.83 -11.36 12.15
C ILE A 271 -6.18 -11.67 13.60
N SER A 272 -6.89 -10.75 14.23
CA SER A 272 -7.60 -11.00 15.47
C SER A 272 -9.08 -10.87 15.20
N LEU A 273 -9.89 -11.78 15.70
CA LEU A 273 -11.34 -11.67 15.61
C LEU A 273 -12.01 -12.24 16.85
N HIS A 274 -13.25 -11.85 17.08
CA HIS A 274 -14.09 -12.43 18.11
C HIS A 274 -15.06 -13.42 17.49
N ALA A 275 -15.18 -14.60 18.11
CA ALA A 275 -16.13 -15.64 17.74
C ALA A 275 -17.13 -15.85 18.88
N GLU A 276 -18.41 -15.64 18.61
CA GLU A 276 -19.48 -15.89 19.57
C GLU A 276 -19.72 -17.39 19.73
N VAL A 277 -19.66 -17.88 20.97
CA VAL A 277 -19.76 -19.31 21.30
C VAL A 277 -20.75 -19.55 22.43
N ASP A 278 -21.39 -20.73 22.46
CA ASP A 278 -22.35 -21.06 23.51
C ASP A 278 -21.68 -21.25 24.88
N SER A 279 -21.99 -20.35 25.82
CA SER A 279 -21.49 -20.38 27.20
C SER A 279 -21.89 -21.62 28.00
N SER A 280 -22.88 -22.40 27.55
CA SER A 280 -23.31 -23.64 28.19
C SER A 280 -22.40 -24.84 27.88
N LEU A 281 -21.55 -24.74 26.85
CA LEU A 281 -20.65 -25.81 26.45
C LEU A 281 -19.37 -25.84 27.31
N PRO A 282 -18.71 -27.01 27.46
CA PRO A 282 -17.46 -27.09 28.20
C PRO A 282 -16.35 -26.26 27.53
N ILE A 283 -15.72 -25.34 28.28
CA ILE A 283 -14.70 -24.42 27.75
C ILE A 283 -13.56 -25.11 27.00
N LEU A 284 -13.10 -26.27 27.47
CA LEU A 284 -12.02 -27.03 26.81
C LEU A 284 -12.46 -27.59 25.44
N LYS A 285 -13.74 -27.90 25.28
CA LYS A 285 -14.29 -28.37 23.99
C LYS A 285 -14.42 -27.20 23.00
N ILE A 286 -14.79 -26.03 23.50
CA ILE A 286 -14.84 -24.82 22.68
C ILE A 286 -13.45 -24.43 22.22
N HIS A 287 -12.48 -24.39 23.15
CA HIS A 287 -11.10 -24.06 22.83
C HIS A 287 -10.49 -25.03 21.80
N ASP A 288 -10.74 -26.33 21.93
CA ASP A 288 -10.26 -27.34 20.97
C ASP A 288 -10.83 -27.11 19.56
N GLU A 289 -12.11 -26.78 19.43
CA GLU A 289 -12.71 -26.43 18.13
C GLU A 289 -12.09 -25.14 17.56
N ILE A 290 -11.89 -24.12 18.41
CA ILE A 290 -11.31 -22.84 18.00
C ILE A 290 -9.85 -23.01 17.54
N ASP A 291 -9.04 -23.83 18.24
CA ASP A 291 -7.67 -24.16 17.84
C ASP A 291 -7.63 -24.83 16.46
N ASN A 292 -8.59 -25.72 16.18
CA ASN A 292 -8.72 -26.36 14.87
C ASN A 292 -9.11 -25.36 13.77
N ILE A 293 -10.04 -24.44 14.06
CA ILE A 293 -10.43 -23.36 13.15
C ILE A 293 -9.22 -22.47 12.86
N GLU A 294 -8.48 -22.04 13.89
CA GLU A 294 -7.29 -21.22 13.71
C GLU A 294 -6.26 -21.88 12.80
N GLU A 295 -6.01 -23.19 12.97
CA GLU A 295 -5.05 -23.94 12.16
C GLU A 295 -5.53 -24.17 10.72
N GLU A 296 -6.83 -24.33 10.49
CA GLU A 296 -7.44 -24.39 9.16
C GLU A 296 -7.27 -23.05 8.43
N ILE A 297 -7.66 -21.94 9.06
CA ILE A 297 -7.54 -20.60 8.50
C ILE A 297 -6.07 -20.23 8.24
N ARG A 298 -5.16 -20.58 9.16
CA ARG A 298 -3.72 -20.35 9.01
C ARG A 298 -3.17 -21.01 7.75
N LYS A 299 -3.61 -22.23 7.43
CA LYS A 299 -3.19 -22.97 6.23
C LYS A 299 -3.86 -22.47 4.94
N GLU A 300 -5.16 -22.22 4.97
CA GLU A 300 -5.91 -21.83 3.77
C GLU A 300 -5.55 -20.41 3.30
N PHE A 301 -5.42 -19.48 4.25
CA PHE A 301 -5.23 -18.06 3.93
C PHE A 301 -3.79 -17.57 4.11
N ASN A 302 -2.88 -18.41 4.62
CA ASN A 302 -1.48 -18.07 4.91
C ASN A 302 -1.37 -16.82 5.80
N VAL A 303 -2.10 -16.84 6.92
CA VAL A 303 -2.15 -15.76 7.92
C VAL A 303 -1.88 -16.29 9.31
N GLU A 304 -1.37 -15.44 10.17
CA GLU A 304 -1.47 -15.70 11.60
C GLU A 304 -2.80 -15.18 12.13
N ILE A 305 -3.56 -16.05 12.76
CA ILE A 305 -4.88 -15.74 13.30
C ILE A 305 -4.92 -16.03 14.80
N THR A 306 -5.67 -15.20 15.52
CA THR A 306 -6.05 -15.42 16.92
C THR A 306 -7.54 -15.14 17.05
N ILE A 307 -8.28 -16.11 17.60
CA ILE A 307 -9.72 -16.03 17.79
C ILE A 307 -9.99 -15.86 19.28
N HIS A 308 -10.53 -14.70 19.65
CA HIS A 308 -11.08 -14.50 20.97
C HIS A 308 -12.44 -15.18 21.07
N MET A 309 -12.61 -16.07 22.05
CA MET A 309 -13.90 -16.68 22.34
C MET A 309 -14.78 -15.72 23.13
N ASP A 310 -15.90 -15.31 22.55
CA ASP A 310 -16.90 -14.47 23.23
C ASP A 310 -18.12 -15.32 23.65
N PRO A 311 -18.24 -15.69 24.94
CA PRO A 311 -19.30 -16.58 25.39
C PRO A 311 -20.65 -15.85 25.45
N ILE A 312 -21.62 -16.35 24.69
CA ILE A 312 -23.00 -15.86 24.70
C ILE A 312 -23.94 -16.85 25.40
N LEU A 313 -24.94 -16.32 26.09
CA LEU A 313 -26.02 -17.13 26.66
C LEU A 313 -27.06 -17.41 25.58
N LEU A 314 -27.01 -18.63 25.02
CA LEU A 314 -28.04 -19.06 24.07
C LEU A 314 -29.35 -19.34 24.81
N ASN A 315 -30.46 -18.84 24.27
CA ASN A 315 -31.82 -19.03 24.78
C ASN A 315 -32.13 -18.32 26.12
N ASP A 316 -31.62 -17.11 26.34
CA ASP A 316 -32.14 -16.22 27.39
C ASP A 316 -33.17 -15.24 26.79
N PRO A 317 -34.49 -15.47 26.97
CA PRO A 317 -35.53 -14.63 26.36
C PRO A 317 -35.45 -13.17 26.78
N GLU A 318 -34.94 -12.90 27.99
CA GLU A 318 -34.78 -11.54 28.51
C GLU A 318 -33.65 -10.79 27.77
N THR A 319 -32.49 -11.45 27.59
CA THR A 319 -31.38 -10.91 26.79
C THR A 319 -31.79 -10.66 25.35
N GLU A 320 -32.47 -11.62 24.70
CA GLU A 320 -32.92 -11.49 23.31
C GLU A 320 -33.93 -10.35 23.13
N GLU A 321 -34.92 -10.24 24.02
CA GLU A 321 -35.90 -9.16 23.95
C GLU A 321 -35.26 -7.78 24.23
N THR A 322 -34.34 -7.70 25.19
CA THR A 322 -33.61 -6.47 25.49
C THR A 322 -32.73 -6.06 24.31
N LYS A 323 -32.01 -7.01 23.69
CA LYS A 323 -31.21 -6.79 22.48
C LYS A 323 -32.07 -6.27 21.33
N ARG A 324 -33.22 -6.91 21.08
CA ARG A 324 -34.18 -6.51 20.03
C ARG A 324 -34.70 -5.09 20.22
N ARG A 325 -35.01 -4.70 21.46
CA ARG A 325 -35.43 -3.33 21.80
C ARG A 325 -34.29 -2.31 21.63
N CYS A 326 -33.06 -2.66 21.99
CA CYS A 326 -31.90 -1.82 21.74
C CYS A 326 -31.68 -1.60 20.24
N ILE A 327 -31.71 -2.66 19.43
CA ILE A 327 -31.60 -2.56 17.96
C ILE A 327 -32.69 -1.65 17.39
N LYS A 328 -33.94 -1.79 17.86
CA LYS A 328 -35.05 -0.93 17.42
C LYS A 328 -34.82 0.53 17.77
N ALA A 329 -34.34 0.83 18.99
CA ALA A 329 -34.04 2.18 19.43
C ALA A 329 -32.87 2.80 18.63
N LEU A 330 -31.81 2.04 18.37
CA LEU A 330 -30.68 2.47 17.55
C LEU A 330 -31.10 2.72 16.11
N ASN A 331 -31.84 1.81 15.48
CA ASN A 331 -32.35 1.99 14.11
C ASN A 331 -33.29 3.19 13.98
N ALA A 332 -34.10 3.48 15.02
CA ALA A 332 -34.95 4.67 15.04
C ALA A 332 -34.15 5.97 15.20
N PHE A 333 -32.95 5.88 15.78
CA PHE A 333 -32.03 7.00 15.92
C PHE A 333 -31.24 7.24 14.63
N ASP A 334 -30.67 6.17 14.05
CA ASP A 334 -30.00 6.17 12.75
C ASP A 334 -29.91 4.74 12.21
N GLU A 335 -30.37 4.51 10.97
CA GLU A 335 -30.38 3.18 10.33
C GLU A 335 -28.98 2.61 10.05
N ASN A 336 -27.94 3.45 10.10
CA ASN A 336 -26.56 3.03 9.84
C ASN A 336 -25.82 2.58 11.10
N ILE A 337 -26.45 2.69 12.28
CA ILE A 337 -25.84 2.27 13.55
C ILE A 337 -26.23 0.82 13.84
N THR A 338 -25.24 0.03 14.21
CA THR A 338 -25.46 -1.35 14.66
C THR A 338 -24.88 -1.56 16.06
N LEU A 339 -25.01 -2.76 16.61
CA LEU A 339 -24.45 -3.12 17.92
C LEU A 339 -23.81 -4.50 17.89
N HIS A 340 -22.78 -4.68 18.71
CA HIS A 340 -22.05 -5.93 18.99
C HIS A 340 -21.72 -6.03 20.50
N ASP A 341 -21.18 -7.17 20.96
CA ASP A 341 -20.79 -7.44 22.35
C ASP A 341 -21.92 -7.30 23.38
N PHE A 342 -23.15 -7.62 22.97
CA PHE A 342 -24.34 -7.43 23.79
C PHE A 342 -24.42 -8.41 24.95
N ARG A 343 -24.46 -7.88 26.18
CA ARG A 343 -24.64 -8.66 27.41
C ARG A 343 -25.46 -7.94 28.47
N LEU A 344 -26.11 -8.73 29.31
CA LEU A 344 -26.84 -8.27 30.49
C LEU A 344 -26.12 -8.69 31.77
N VAL A 345 -25.92 -7.75 32.69
CA VAL A 345 -25.44 -8.04 34.05
C VAL A 345 -26.49 -7.61 35.05
N LYS A 346 -27.13 -8.59 35.70
CA LYS A 346 -28.19 -8.37 36.70
C LYS A 346 -27.57 -7.98 38.03
N GLY A 347 -27.90 -6.78 38.52
CA GLY A 347 -27.58 -6.34 39.87
C GLY A 347 -28.84 -6.26 40.74
N ASP A 348 -28.65 -6.07 42.05
CA ASP A 348 -29.76 -6.04 43.02
C ASP A 348 -30.72 -4.85 42.84
N THR A 349 -30.29 -3.79 42.14
CA THR A 349 -31.05 -2.53 41.98
C THR A 349 -31.40 -2.20 40.53
N HIS A 350 -30.65 -2.73 39.56
CA HIS A 350 -30.78 -2.44 38.14
C HIS A 350 -30.09 -3.52 37.31
N VAL A 351 -30.43 -3.59 36.02
CA VAL A 351 -29.75 -4.43 35.04
C VAL A 351 -28.82 -3.54 34.22
N ASN A 352 -27.53 -3.89 34.16
CA ASN A 352 -26.59 -3.24 33.27
C ASN A 352 -26.73 -3.85 31.87
N VAL A 353 -27.07 -3.01 30.90
CA VAL A 353 -27.13 -3.34 29.49
C VAL A 353 -25.83 -2.85 28.86
N ILE A 354 -24.97 -3.77 28.45
CA ILE A 354 -23.60 -3.49 28.01
C ILE A 354 -23.47 -3.96 26.57
N PHE A 355 -23.02 -3.06 25.69
CA PHE A 355 -22.73 -3.36 24.29
C PHE A 355 -21.95 -2.19 23.69
N ASP A 356 -21.30 -2.45 22.56
CA ASP A 356 -20.64 -1.40 21.79
C ASP A 356 -21.52 -0.99 20.60
N VAL A 357 -21.56 0.32 20.35
CA VAL A 357 -22.35 0.96 19.30
C VAL A 357 -21.45 1.15 18.10
N VAL A 358 -21.70 0.38 17.04
CA VAL A 358 -20.89 0.39 15.83
C VAL A 358 -21.38 1.50 14.91
N VAL A 359 -20.50 2.47 14.65
CA VAL A 359 -20.81 3.63 13.79
C VAL A 359 -19.91 3.66 12.55
N PRO A 360 -20.43 4.10 11.39
CA PRO A 360 -19.65 4.10 10.16
C PRO A 360 -18.56 5.17 10.11
N TYR A 361 -17.46 4.88 9.39
CA TYR A 361 -16.41 5.85 9.10
C TYR A 361 -16.91 6.99 8.19
N GLY A 362 -16.52 8.23 8.51
CA GLY A 362 -16.91 9.41 7.73
C GLY A 362 -18.38 9.82 7.90
N GLY A 363 -19.11 9.19 8.81
CA GLY A 363 -20.46 9.57 9.21
C GLY A 363 -20.52 10.82 10.10
N LYS A 364 -21.70 11.09 10.66
CA LYS A 364 -21.89 12.13 11.68
C LYS A 364 -21.09 11.78 12.94
N ASP A 365 -20.59 12.80 13.63
CA ASP A 365 -20.12 12.61 15.00
C ASP A 365 -21.33 12.32 15.89
N TYR A 366 -21.39 11.10 16.41
CA TYR A 366 -22.43 10.67 17.32
C TYR A 366 -22.04 11.01 18.76
N ASP A 367 -22.92 11.72 19.47
CA ASP A 367 -22.77 11.92 20.91
C ASP A 367 -23.36 10.72 21.66
N LEU A 368 -22.53 10.06 22.47
CA LEU A 368 -22.93 8.98 23.37
C LEU A 368 -24.12 9.38 24.26
N ILE A 369 -24.22 10.65 24.63
CA ILE A 369 -25.32 11.16 25.47
C ILE A 369 -26.65 11.04 24.75
N ASP A 370 -26.69 11.35 23.45
CA ASP A 370 -27.94 11.33 22.68
C ASP A 370 -28.39 9.91 22.34
N ILE A 371 -27.43 9.04 22.00
CA ILE A 371 -27.69 7.60 21.84
C ILE A 371 -28.23 7.02 23.15
N LYS A 372 -27.60 7.35 24.28
CA LYS A 372 -28.03 6.87 25.60
C LYS A 372 -29.44 7.34 25.95
N LYS A 373 -29.79 8.60 25.67
CA LYS A 373 -31.16 9.11 25.87
C LYS A 373 -32.18 8.38 24.99
N ALA A 374 -31.84 8.08 23.74
CA ALA A 374 -32.73 7.33 22.85
C ALA A 374 -32.99 5.92 23.37
N LEU A 375 -31.95 5.25 23.88
CA LEU A 375 -32.07 3.95 24.54
C LEU A 375 -32.89 4.06 25.83
N GLU A 376 -32.57 4.99 26.73
CA GLU A 376 -33.31 5.19 27.99
C GLU A 376 -34.80 5.46 27.76
N LYS A 377 -35.15 6.16 26.68
CA LYS A 377 -36.54 6.42 26.29
C LYS A 377 -37.31 5.17 25.85
N GLU A 378 -36.67 4.24 25.10
CA GLU A 378 -37.33 2.99 24.68
C GLU A 378 -37.63 2.06 25.88
N PHE A 379 -36.87 2.21 26.97
CA PHE A 379 -37.01 1.43 28.21
C PHE A 379 -37.71 2.21 29.33
N GLU A 380 -38.24 3.40 29.03
CA GLU A 380 -38.97 4.23 29.98
C GLU A 380 -40.31 3.56 30.33
N GLY A 381 -40.49 3.22 31.62
CA GLY A 381 -41.70 2.55 32.12
C GLY A 381 -41.53 1.06 32.45
N ASP A 382 -40.37 0.49 32.18
CA ASP A 382 -40.06 -0.88 32.62
C ASP A 382 -40.00 -0.95 34.17
N PRO A 383 -40.46 -2.06 34.78
CA PRO A 383 -40.47 -2.23 36.24
C PRO A 383 -39.06 -2.33 36.84
N ILE A 384 -38.07 -2.67 36.01
CA ILE A 384 -36.66 -2.80 36.39
C ILE A 384 -35.89 -1.70 35.65
N LYS A 385 -35.02 -1.01 36.38
CA LYS A 385 -34.18 0.03 35.79
C LYS A 385 -33.08 -0.60 34.92
N HIS A 386 -32.98 -0.16 33.67
CA HIS A 386 -31.91 -0.52 32.75
C HIS A 386 -30.84 0.58 32.75
N ALA A 387 -29.58 0.22 33.03
CA ALA A 387 -28.46 1.14 32.97
C ALA A 387 -27.58 0.81 31.75
N PHE A 388 -27.53 1.72 30.78
CA PHE A 388 -26.74 1.54 29.57
C PHE A 388 -25.27 1.91 29.80
N VAL A 389 -24.41 0.91 29.62
CA VAL A 389 -22.94 1.04 29.61
C VAL A 389 -22.48 0.78 28.18
N ILE A 390 -22.43 1.82 27.37
CA ILE A 390 -22.14 1.73 25.94
C ILE A 390 -20.84 2.45 25.60
N ARG A 391 -20.15 1.97 24.57
CA ARG A 391 -19.04 2.68 23.93
C ARG A 391 -19.34 2.84 22.45
N ILE A 392 -18.72 3.83 21.82
CA ILE A 392 -18.74 3.93 20.35
C ILE A 392 -17.54 3.14 19.84
N ASP A 393 -17.80 2.23 18.92
CA ASP A 393 -16.78 1.55 18.15
C ASP A 393 -16.98 1.79 16.65
N ARG A 394 -15.93 1.53 15.85
CA ARG A 394 -15.97 1.65 14.39
C ARG A 394 -15.48 0.36 13.75
N PRO A 395 -16.22 -0.19 12.78
CA PRO A 395 -15.90 -1.49 12.21
C PRO A 395 -14.61 -1.42 11.40
N TYR A 396 -13.62 -2.24 11.73
CA TYR A 396 -12.30 -2.25 11.06
C TYR A 396 -12.35 -2.76 9.60
N ASP A 397 -13.47 -3.29 9.16
CA ASP A 397 -13.68 -3.95 7.87
C ASP A 397 -14.63 -3.20 6.92
N GLU A 398 -14.91 -1.93 7.21
CA GLU A 398 -15.86 -1.10 6.43
C GLU A 398 -15.45 -0.82 4.98
#